data_AF-A0A097GTZ5-F1
#
_entry.id   AF-A0A097GTZ5-F1
#
_cell.length_a   1.000
_cell.length_b   1.000
_cell.length_c   1.000
_cell.angle_alpha   90.00
_cell.angle_beta   90.00
_cell.angle_gamma   90.00
#
_symmetry.space_group_name_H-M   'P 1'
#
loop_
_entity.id
_entity.type
_entity.pdbx_description
1 polymer ?
#
loop_
_entity_poly.entity_id
_entity_poly.type
_entity_poly.pdbx_seq_one_letter_code
_entity_poly.pdbx_strand_id
1 'polypeptide(L)' 'GYYDAGDHVKFGFPMAFTATLLAWGLVDFEAGHSSAGQLEYGRAAVKWATDYFIKAHTSANELYGQVG' A
#
# COMPACT_ATOMS: atom_id res chain seq x y z
N GLY A 1 4.78 -5.15 -1.51
CA GLY A 1 5.47 -4.03 -0.85
C GLY A 1 6.35 -3.32 -1.87
N TYR A 2 6.59 -2.03 -1.66
CA TYR A 2 7.22 -1.13 -2.65
C TYR A 2 8.61 -0.68 -2.20
N TYR A 3 9.49 -0.38 -3.15
CA TYR A 3 10.63 0.50 -2.89
C TYR A 3 10.12 1.94 -2.71
N ASP A 4 10.78 2.70 -1.85
CA ASP A 4 10.24 3.98 -1.38
C ASP A 4 10.33 5.10 -2.42
N ALA A 5 11.51 5.31 -3.00
CA ALA A 5 11.75 6.38 -3.95
C ALA A 5 12.54 5.88 -5.17
N GLY A 6 13.70 6.50 -5.44
CA GLY A 6 14.64 6.07 -6.47
C GLY A 6 15.67 5.04 -5.98
N ASP A 7 15.54 4.59 -4.74
CA ASP A 7 16.38 3.59 -4.10
C ASP A 7 15.65 2.23 -4.01
N HIS A 8 16.21 1.30 -3.22
CA HIS A 8 15.66 -0.04 -3.03
C HIS A 8 15.30 -0.33 -1.56
N VAL A 9 15.33 0.68 -0.68
CA VAL A 9 14.89 0.49 0.70
C VAL A 9 13.37 0.48 0.74
N LYS A 10 12.82 -0.40 1.56
CA LYS A 10 11.40 -0.52 1.84
C LYS A 10 11.13 0.15 3.18
N PHE A 11 10.95 1.47 3.18
CA PHE A 11 10.58 2.22 4.38
C PHE A 11 9.10 1.99 4.71
N GLY A 12 8.82 1.34 5.84
CA GLY A 12 7.45 0.96 6.20
C GLY A 12 6.53 2.15 6.47
N PHE A 13 7.05 3.24 7.02
CA PHE A 13 6.25 4.42 7.36
C PHE A 13 5.66 5.15 6.12
N PRO A 14 6.47 5.60 5.14
CA PRO A 14 5.94 6.22 3.92
C PRO A 14 5.13 5.24 3.06
N MET A 15 5.46 3.95 3.05
CA MET A 15 4.65 2.93 2.37
C MET A 15 3.25 2.81 2.99
N ALA A 16 3.14 2.82 4.32
CA ALA A 16 1.85 2.72 5.02
C ALA A 16 0.99 3.97 4.77
N PHE A 17 1.60 5.16 4.80
CA PHE A 17 0.94 6.41 4.45
C PHE A 17 0.39 6.39 3.01
N THR A 18 1.22 5.98 2.04
CA THR A 18 0.83 5.85 0.63
C THR A 18 -0.34 4.89 0.45
N ALA A 19 -0.29 3.71 1.06
CA ALA A 19 -1.37 2.73 0.99
C ALA A 19 -2.68 3.28 1.59
N THR A 20 -2.59 4.05 2.68
CA THR A 20 -3.74 4.69 3.33
C THR A 20 -4.40 5.73 2.43
N LEU A 21 -3.62 6.65 1.85
CA LEU A 21 -4.18 7.67 0.95
C LEU A 21 -4.75 7.08 -0.34
N LEU A 22 -4.11 6.05 -0.90
CA LEU A 22 -4.63 5.37 -2.07
C LEU A 22 -5.96 4.68 -1.77
N ALA A 23 -6.05 3.95 -0.66
CA ALA A 23 -7.29 3.30 -0.25
C ALA A 23 -8.40 4.33 0.03
N TRP A 24 -8.09 5.43 0.71
CA TRP A 24 -9.04 6.50 0.95
C TRP A 24 -9.56 7.10 -0.36
N GLY A 25 -8.66 7.45 -1.30
CA GLY A 25 -9.08 7.98 -2.60
C GLY A 25 -9.95 7.01 -3.41
N LEU A 26 -9.70 5.70 -3.32
CA LEU A 26 -10.54 4.69 -3.96
C LEU A 26 -11.93 4.59 -3.33
N VAL A 27 -12.06 4.78 -2.01
CA VAL A 27 -13.35 4.79 -1.31
C VAL A 27 -14.15 6.05 -1.65
N ASP A 28 -13.54 7.23 -1.52
CA ASP A 28 -14.25 8.51 -1.68
C ASP A 28 -14.62 8.79 -3.15
N PHE A 29 -13.79 8.32 -4.09
CA PHE A 29 -13.93 8.62 -5.52
C PHE A 29 -14.07 7.36 -6.38
N GLU A 30 -14.72 6.31 -5.88
CA GLU A 30 -14.89 5.03 -6.57
C GLU A 30 -15.46 5.19 -8.00
N ALA A 31 -16.48 6.03 -8.17
CA ALA A 31 -17.10 6.28 -9.48
C ALA A 31 -16.12 6.87 -10.49
N GLY A 32 -15.26 7.80 -10.06
CA GLY A 32 -14.22 8.38 -10.90
C GLY A 32 -13.22 7.33 -11.35
N HIS A 33 -12.69 6.53 -10.42
CA HIS A 33 -11.77 5.44 -10.71
C HIS A 33 -12.39 4.36 -11.61
N SER A 34 -13.68 4.04 -11.42
CA SER A 34 -14.42 3.09 -12.25
C SER A 34 -14.56 3.59 -13.68
N SER A 35 -14.99 4.84 -13.86
CA SER A 35 -15.15 5.47 -15.18
C SER A 35 -13.83 5.58 -15.95
N ALA A 36 -12.71 5.73 -15.24
CA ALA A 36 -11.37 5.74 -15.81
C ALA A 36 -10.79 4.33 -16.06
N GLY A 37 -11.51 3.25 -15.71
CA GLY A 37 -11.01 1.88 -15.78
C GLY A 37 -9.84 1.58 -14.83
N GLN A 38 -9.66 2.40 -13.79
CA GLN A 38 -8.54 2.32 -12.83
C GLN A 38 -8.89 1.68 -11.49
N LEU A 39 -10.17 1.41 -11.22
CA LEU A 39 -10.61 0.90 -9.91
C LEU A 39 -9.90 -0.40 -9.52
N GLU A 40 -9.85 -1.39 -10.42
CA GLU A 40 -9.22 -2.68 -10.13
C GLU A 40 -7.70 -2.58 -10.02
N TYR A 41 -7.05 -1.70 -10.79
CA TYR A 41 -5.61 -1.43 -10.65
C TYR A 41 -5.30 -0.77 -9.30
N GLY A 42 -6.12 0.17 -8.86
CA GLY A 42 -6.00 0.79 -7.53
C GLY A 42 -6.18 -0.24 -6.41
N ARG A 43 -7.21 -1.10 -6.49
CA ARG A 43 -7.42 -2.21 -5.54
C ARG A 43 -6.22 -3.16 -5.52
N ALA A 44 -5.66 -3.50 -6.67
CA ALA A 44 -4.47 -4.34 -6.76
C ALA A 44 -3.23 -3.69 -6.12
N ALA A 45 -3.05 -2.38 -6.27
CA ALA A 45 -1.96 -1.64 -5.64
C ALA A 45 -2.08 -1.57 -4.11
N VAL A 46 -3.28 -1.31 -3.58
CA VAL A 46 -3.55 -1.41 -2.14
C VAL A 46 -3.25 -2.81 -1.63
N LYS A 47 -3.74 -3.84 -2.34
CA LYS A 47 -3.48 -5.25 -2.01
C LYS A 47 -1.99 -5.56 -1.97
N TRP A 48 -1.20 -5.06 -2.92
CA TRP A 48 0.25 -5.29 -2.96
C TRP A 48 1.00 -4.71 -1.76
N ALA A 49 0.56 -3.55 -1.26
CA ALA A 49 1.09 -2.96 -0.03
C ALA A 49 0.66 -3.77 1.20
N THR A 50 -0.63 -4.09 1.32
CA THR A 50 -1.17 -4.78 2.50
C THR A 50 -0.72 -6.23 2.61
N ASP A 51 -0.58 -6.96 1.49
CA ASP A 51 0.00 -8.31 1.49
C ASP A 51 1.44 -8.30 2.05
N TYR A 52 2.18 -7.20 1.84
CA TYR A 52 3.49 -7.03 2.45
C TYR A 52 3.39 -6.74 3.95
N PHE A 53 2.46 -5.88 4.39
CA PHE A 53 2.27 -5.63 5.82
C PHE A 53 1.81 -6.86 6.60
N ILE A 54 0.96 -7.71 6.00
CA ILE A 54 0.58 -9.01 6.58
C ILE A 54 1.81 -9.90 6.77
N LYS A 55 2.74 -9.93 5.80
CA LYS A 55 4.01 -10.67 5.93
C LYS A 55 4.96 -10.03 6.95
N ALA A 56 4.92 -8.71 7.10
CA ALA A 56 5.78 -7.97 8.01
C ALA A 56 5.27 -7.98 9.46
N HIS A 57 4.00 -8.29 9.69
CA HIS A 57 3.39 -8.46 11.01
C HIS A 57 3.43 -9.95 11.39
N THR A 58 4.55 -10.38 11.95
CA THR A 58 4.86 -11.81 12.19
C THR A 58 4.26 -12.36 13.49
N SER A 59 3.89 -11.49 14.43
CA SER A 59 3.14 -11.82 15.64
C SER A 59 2.37 -10.60 16.15
N ALA A 60 1.49 -10.78 17.14
CA ALA A 60 0.57 -9.73 17.60
C ALA A 60 1.23 -8.36 17.86
N ASN A 61 2.45 -8.34 18.38
CA ASN A 61 3.19 -7.12 18.75
C ASN A 61 4.54 -6.99 18.03
N GLU A 62 4.72 -7.67 16.89
CA GLU A 62 5.97 -7.63 16.11
C GLU A 62 5.70 -7.16 14.68
N LEU A 63 6.39 -6.11 14.25
CA LEU A 63 6.26 -5.52 12.92
C LEU A 63 7.63 -5.17 12.34
N TYR A 64 7.97 -5.73 11.18
CA TYR A 64 9.14 -5.32 10.41
C TYR A 64 8.90 -3.95 9.76
N GLY A 65 9.46 -2.90 10.36
CA GLY A 65 9.29 -1.52 9.91
C GLY A 65 10.14 -1.11 8.70
N GLN A 66 11.19 -1.87 8.36
CA GLN A 66 12.09 -1.55 7.24
C GLN A 66 12.80 -2.80 6.70
N VAL A 67 13.07 -2.81 5.39
CA VAL A 67 14.00 -3.75 4.73
C VAL A 67 14.90 -2.96 3.80
N GLY A 68 16.22 -3.06 3.94
CA GLY A 68 17.21 -2.34 3.15
C GLY A 68 18.57 -3.02 3.24
#